data_AF-A0A6A6DZT1-F1
#
_entry.id   AF-A0A6A6DZT1-F1
#
_cell.length_a   1.000
_cell.length_b   1.000
_cell.length_c   1.000
_cell.angle_alpha   90.00
_cell.angle_beta   90.00
_cell.angle_gamma   90.00
#
_symmetry.space_group_name_H-M   'P 1'
#
loop_
_entity.id
_entity.type
_entity.pdbx_description
1 polymer ?
#
loop_
_entity_poly.entity_id
_entity_poly.type
_entity_poly.pdbx_seq_one_letter_code
_entity_poly.pdbx_strand_id
1 'polypeptide(L)'
;MTARVNVAYQVVRVGTTRRQEEREEVVLKLIREKIRRYKTRKIVIYYNTVSKVKRFAEALGYGAYYHDAVGKDSMLKEFIERDKRVIVATSSLGMGVDIPDIRCIIHVD
;
A
#
# COMPACT_ATOMS: atom_id res chain seq x y z
N MET A 1 3.35 -27.74 -4.67
CA MET A 1 2.61 -26.54 -5.14
C MET A 1 1.97 -25.87 -3.94
N THR A 2 2.64 -24.91 -3.29
CA THR A 2 2.15 -24.24 -2.08
C THR A 2 1.27 -23.05 -2.45
N ALA A 3 0.10 -23.31 -3.01
CA ALA A 3 -0.90 -22.27 -3.21
C ALA A 3 -1.56 -21.96 -1.84
N ARG A 4 -1.49 -20.72 -1.38
CA ARG A 4 -2.18 -20.31 -0.15
C ARG A 4 -3.68 -20.20 -0.45
N VAL A 5 -4.48 -21.12 0.10
CA VAL A 5 -5.94 -21.20 -0.11
C VAL A 5 -6.72 -20.02 0.52
N ASN A 6 -6.08 -19.23 1.37
CA ASN A 6 -6.68 -18.10 2.08
C ASN A 6 -6.36 -16.73 1.46
N VAL A 7 -5.84 -16.69 0.22
CA VAL A 7 -5.53 -15.47 -0.51
C VAL A 7 -6.32 -15.40 -1.80
N ALA A 8 -7.11 -14.33 -1.96
CA ALA A 8 -7.81 -14.02 -3.20
C ALA A 8 -7.02 -13.00 -4.02
N TYR A 9 -6.76 -13.32 -5.29
CA TYR A 9 -6.05 -12.44 -6.22
C TYR A 9 -7.03 -11.69 -7.13
N GLN A 10 -6.78 -10.41 -7.37
CA GLN A 10 -7.57 -9.58 -8.29
C GLN A 10 -6.63 -8.63 -9.05
N VAL A 11 -6.76 -8.55 -10.37
CA VAL A 11 -6.05 -7.60 -11.22
C VAL A 11 -7.04 -6.58 -11.77
N VAL A 12 -6.74 -5.29 -11.61
CA VAL A 12 -7.52 -4.19 -12.18
C VAL A 12 -6.65 -3.47 -13.20
N ARG A 13 -7.05 -3.50 -14.47
CA ARG A 13 -6.36 -2.77 -15.53
C ARG A 13 -6.80 -1.31 -15.49
N VAL A 14 -5.89 -0.42 -15.12
CA VAL A 14 -6.09 1.02 -15.26
C VAL A 14 -5.84 1.36 -16.73
N GLY A 15 -6.81 2.00 -17.38
CA GLY A 15 -6.80 2.24 -18.83
C GLY A 15 -5.52 2.92 -19.33
N THR A 16 -5.23 2.77 -20.62
CA THR A 16 -4.01 3.29 -21.26
C THR A 16 -4.02 4.80 -21.50
N THR A 17 -4.85 5.56 -20.78
CA THR A 17 -5.01 7.01 -20.98
C THR A 17 -3.65 7.71 -21.02
N ARG A 18 -3.48 8.64 -21.97
CA ARG A 18 -2.19 9.25 -22.30
C ARG A 18 -1.66 10.16 -21.19
N ARG A 19 -2.53 10.67 -20.31
CA ARG A 19 -2.14 11.54 -19.18
C ARG A 19 -1.91 10.70 -17.92
N GLN A 20 -0.74 10.89 -17.32
CA GLN A 20 -0.34 10.19 -16.11
C GLN A 20 -1.24 10.56 -14.92
N GLU A 21 -1.65 11.83 -14.81
CA GLU A 21 -2.51 12.34 -13.73
C GLU A 21 -3.86 11.62 -13.66
N GLU A 22 -4.54 11.45 -14.80
CA GLU A 22 -5.83 10.74 -14.88
C GLU A 22 -5.71 9.29 -14.40
N ARG A 23 -4.59 8.61 -14.69
CA ARG A 23 -4.34 7.25 -14.18
C ARG A 23 -4.15 7.27 -12.67
N GLU A 24 -3.41 8.24 -12.14
CA GLU A 24 -3.17 8.37 -10.71
C GLU A 24 -4.46 8.66 -9.93
N GLU A 25 -5.37 9.46 -10.50
CA GLU A 25 -6.70 9.68 -9.93
C GLU A 25 -7.53 8.39 -9.86
N VAL A 26 -7.53 7.58 -10.93
CA VAL A 26 -8.22 6.29 -10.94
C VAL A 26 -7.62 5.35 -9.88
N VAL A 27 -6.30 5.30 -9.76
CA VAL A 27 -5.60 4.51 -8.74
C VAL A 27 -5.98 5.00 -7.33
N LEU A 28 -5.96 6.30 -7.07
CA LEU A 28 -6.34 6.88 -5.78
C LEU A 28 -7.78 6.50 -5.42
N LYS A 29 -8.71 6.56 -6.38
CA LYS A 29 -10.11 6.18 -6.18
C LYS A 29 -10.22 4.70 -5.79
N LEU A 30 -9.56 3.81 -6.52
CA LEU A 30 -9.55 2.36 -6.23
C LEU A 30 -8.96 2.05 -4.84
N ILE A 31 -7.86 2.72 -4.48
CA ILE A 31 -7.25 2.57 -3.17
C ILE A 31 -8.22 3.01 -2.07
N ARG A 32 -8.84 4.19 -2.20
CA ARG A 32 -9.82 4.71 -1.23
C ARG A 32 -11.01 3.76 -1.06
N GLU A 33 -11.49 3.16 -2.15
CA GLU A 33 -12.55 2.14 -2.10
C GLU A 33 -12.11 0.88 -1.33
N LYS A 34 -10.88 0.39 -1.55
CA LYS A 34 -10.34 -0.75 -0.81
C LYS A 34 -10.16 -0.41 0.68
N ILE A 35 -9.64 0.77 1.01
CA ILE A 35 -9.51 1.25 2.39
C ILE A 35 -10.88 1.26 3.09
N ARG A 36 -11.91 1.81 2.43
CA ARG A 36 -13.28 1.81 2.95
C ARG A 36 -13.83 0.40 3.15
N ARG A 37 -13.59 -0.51 2.20
CA ARG A 37 -14.06 -1.91 2.27
C ARG A 37 -13.47 -2.67 3.46
N TYR A 38 -12.20 -2.47 3.76
CA TYR A 38 -11.50 -3.23 4.81
C TYR A 38 -11.55 -2.54 6.19
N LYS A 39 -12.12 -1.34 6.29
CA LYS A 39 -12.39 -0.62 7.54
C LYS A 39 -11.19 -0.61 8.49
N THR A 40 -11.23 -1.38 9.58
CA THR A 40 -10.22 -1.39 10.65
C THR A 40 -9.02 -2.30 10.39
N ARG A 41 -8.98 -2.99 9.24
CA ARG A 41 -7.95 -3.97 8.93
C ARG A 41 -6.74 -3.35 8.24
N LYS A 42 -5.58 -3.98 8.40
CA LYS A 42 -4.31 -3.50 7.84
C LYS A 42 -4.24 -3.68 6.33
N ILE A 43 -3.74 -2.66 5.66
CA ILE A 43 -3.53 -2.61 4.21
C ILE A 43 -2.10 -2.18 3.94
N VAL A 44 -1.43 -2.89 3.02
CA VAL A 44 -0.11 -2.51 2.50
C VAL A 44 -0.27 -2.12 1.04
N ILE A 45 0.27 -0.96 0.67
CA ILE A 45 0.24 -0.46 -0.70
C ILE A 45 1.67 -0.33 -1.20
N TYR A 46 2.00 -1.07 -2.25
CA TYR A 46 3.32 -1.09 -2.86
C TYR A 46 3.39 -0.25 -4.11
N TYR A 47 4.44 0.58 -4.20
CA TYR A 47 4.87 1.26 -5.41
C TYR A 47 6.31 0.88 -5.77
N ASN A 48 6.67 1.02 -7.05
CA ASN A 48 8.01 0.74 -7.55
C ASN A 48 9.04 1.85 -7.26
N THR A 49 8.63 3.07 -6.94
CA THR A 49 9.53 4.22 -6.73
C THR A 49 9.20 4.98 -5.46
N VAL A 50 10.23 5.51 -4.79
CA VAL A 50 10.09 6.35 -3.58
C VAL A 50 9.26 7.61 -3.87
N SER A 51 9.42 8.21 -5.05
CA SER A 51 8.65 9.40 -5.46
C SER A 51 7.14 9.12 -5.47
N LYS A 52 6.71 7.97 -6.02
CA LYS A 52 5.30 7.55 -5.98
C LYS A 52 4.84 7.26 -4.55
N VAL A 53 5.66 6.57 -3.74
CA VAL A 53 5.35 6.32 -2.32
C VAL A 53 5.06 7.63 -1.58
N LYS A 54 5.94 8.63 -1.68
CA LYS A 54 5.76 9.93 -1.02
C LYS A 54 4.48 10.63 -1.48
N ARG A 55 4.30 10.77 -2.80
CA ARG A 55 3.16 11.47 -3.39
C ARG A 55 1.81 10.83 -3.02
N PHE A 56 1.71 9.50 -3.09
CA PHE A 56 0.47 8.80 -2.76
C PHE A 56 0.23 8.70 -1.26
N ALA A 57 1.28 8.56 -0.45
CA ALA A 57 1.15 8.61 1.01
C ALA A 57 0.58 9.96 1.46
N GLU A 58 1.10 11.06 0.90
CA GLU A 58 0.60 12.42 1.14
C GLU A 58 -0.86 12.56 0.69
N ALA A 59 -1.18 12.18 -0.55
CA ALA A 59 -2.54 12.28 -1.10
C ALA A 59 -3.60 11.42 -0.38
N LEU A 60 -3.16 10.40 0.36
CA LEU A 60 -4.02 9.51 1.15
C LEU A 60 -3.99 9.85 2.65
N GLY A 61 -3.05 10.67 3.12
CA GLY A 61 -2.87 11.02 4.53
C GLY A 61 -2.26 9.89 5.38
N TYR A 62 -1.37 9.07 4.81
CA TYR A 62 -0.70 7.97 5.51
C TYR A 62 0.83 8.09 5.49
N GLY A 63 1.50 7.19 6.21
CA GLY A 63 2.96 7.14 6.26
C GLY A 63 3.60 6.61 4.98
N ALA A 64 4.66 7.28 4.53
CA ALA A 64 5.54 6.87 3.43
C ALA A 64 6.72 6.05 3.96
N TYR A 65 6.69 4.74 3.76
CA TYR A 65 7.73 3.83 4.20
C TYR A 65 8.69 3.46 3.05
N TYR A 66 9.96 3.76 3.21
CA TYR A 66 11.00 3.37 2.25
C TYR A 66 12.35 3.26 2.97
N HIS A 67 13.39 2.89 2.24
CA HIS A 67 14.71 2.58 2.79
C HIS A 67 15.29 3.71 3.67
N ASP A 68 15.30 4.96 3.18
CA ASP A 68 15.78 6.17 3.91
C ASP A 68 14.66 6.98 4.57
N ALA A 69 13.53 6.35 4.94
CA ALA A 69 12.47 7.09 5.61
C ALA A 69 12.92 7.49 7.02
N VAL A 70 12.82 8.78 7.35
CA VAL A 70 13.05 9.25 8.72
C VAL A 70 11.95 8.67 9.62
N GLY A 71 12.34 8.07 10.75
CA GLY A 71 11.38 7.45 11.68
C GLY A 71 10.71 6.18 11.15
N LYS A 72 11.35 5.49 10.20
CA LYS A 72 10.88 4.22 9.59
C LYS A 72 10.47 3.17 10.61
N ASP A 73 11.26 2.99 11.66
CA ASP A 73 11.00 1.99 12.70
C ASP A 73 9.76 2.35 13.52
N SER A 74 9.60 3.62 13.90
CA SER A 74 8.40 4.12 14.57
C SER A 74 7.17 3.98 13.69
N MET A 75 7.27 4.33 12.40
CA MET A 75 6.17 4.18 11.45
C MET A 75 5.73 2.73 11.29
N LEU A 76 6.69 1.81 11.24
CA LEU A 76 6.41 0.39 11.16
C LEU A 76 5.81 -0.14 12.46
N LYS A 77 6.34 0.31 13.61
CA LYS A 77 5.82 -0.04 14.93
C LYS A 77 4.37 0.42 15.08
N GLU A 78 4.06 1.68 14.77
CA GLU A 78 2.68 2.22 14.78
C GLU A 78 1.75 1.43 13.82
N PHE A 79 2.26 0.99 12.68
CA PHE A 79 1.49 0.13 11.76
C PHE A 79 1.27 -1.28 12.33
N ILE A 80 2.25 -1.86 13.03
CA ILE A 80 2.14 -3.18 13.66
C ILE A 80 1.21 -3.13 14.87
N GLU A 81 1.33 -2.10 15.72
CA GLU A 81 0.58 -1.92 16.97
C GLU A 81 -0.87 -1.43 16.75
N ARG A 82 -1.28 -1.25 15.48
CA ARG A 82 -2.62 -0.87 14.99
C ARG A 82 -3.01 0.61 15.11
N ASP A 83 -2.10 1.49 15.51
CA ASP A 83 -2.31 2.93 15.47
C ASP A 83 -2.45 3.45 14.03
N LYS A 84 -1.75 2.80 13.08
CA LYS A 84 -1.87 3.08 11.65
C LYS A 84 -2.38 1.85 10.89
N ARG A 85 -3.43 2.05 10.08
CA ARG A 85 -4.10 0.99 9.32
C ARG A 85 -3.58 0.78 7.90
N VAL A 86 -2.92 1.78 7.34
CA VAL A 86 -2.40 1.76 5.98
C VAL A 86 -0.95 2.20 6.00
N ILE A 87 -0.11 1.47 5.28
CA ILE A 87 1.27 1.84 5.01
C ILE A 87 1.50 1.83 3.50
N VAL A 88 2.11 2.90 2.99
CA VAL A 88 2.51 3.00 1.59
C VAL A 88 4.00 2.77 1.53
N ALA A 89 4.44 1.77 0.78
CA ALA A 89 5.81 1.32 0.80
C ALA A 89 6.39 1.01 -0.58
N THR A 90 7.71 1.01 -0.67
CA THR A 90 8.41 0.32 -1.76
C THR A 90 8.44 -1.19 -1.51
N SER A 91 8.64 -1.97 -2.57
CA SER A 91 8.78 -3.45 -2.49
C SER A 91 9.83 -3.94 -1.49
N SER A 92 10.78 -3.08 -1.11
CA SER A 92 11.82 -3.34 -0.09
C SER A 92 11.30 -3.60 1.33
N LEU A 93 10.02 -3.36 1.65
CA LEU A 93 9.43 -3.73 2.95
C LEU A 93 9.28 -5.27 3.10
N GLY A 94 9.21 -6.02 1.98
CA GLY A 94 8.63 -7.37 1.95
C GLY A 94 9.50 -8.56 2.40
N MET A 95 10.79 -8.40 2.73
CA MET A 95 11.66 -9.56 2.95
C MET A 95 11.92 -9.96 4.42
N GLY A 96 11.44 -9.19 5.41
CA GLY A 96 11.79 -9.46 6.81
C GLY A 96 10.78 -9.04 7.87
N VAL A 97 9.60 -8.55 7.49
CA VAL A 97 8.61 -8.06 8.45
C VAL A 97 7.39 -8.98 8.46
N ASP A 98 7.22 -9.73 9.55
CA ASP A 98 5.98 -10.46 9.82
C ASP A 98 4.94 -9.50 10.39
N ILE A 99 4.00 -9.07 9.54
CA ILE A 99 2.94 -8.15 9.93
C ILE A 99 1.66 -8.96 10.10
N PRO A 100 1.20 -9.22 11.34
CA PRO A 100 -0.02 -9.96 11.56
C PRO A 100 -1.22 -9.15 11.07
N ASP A 101 -2.24 -9.88 10.60
CA ASP A 101 -3.56 -9.35 10.24
C ASP A 101 -3.59 -8.38 9.04
N ILE A 102 -2.68 -8.57 8.06
CA ILE A 102 -2.84 -7.95 6.73
C ILE A 102 -4.05 -8.56 6.03
N ARG A 103 -4.93 -7.70 5.49
CA ARG A 103 -6.16 -8.13 4.80
C ARG A 103 -6.23 -7.69 3.35
N CYS A 104 -5.36 -6.79 2.94
CA CYS A 104 -5.20 -6.41 1.55
C CYS A 104 -3.76 -5.98 1.29
N ILE A 105 -3.18 -6.49 0.21
CA ILE A 105 -1.95 -5.98 -0.37
C ILE A 105 -2.32 -5.45 -1.75
N ILE A 106 -1.90 -4.23 -2.06
CA ILE A 106 -2.13 -3.59 -3.35
C ILE A 106 -0.76 -3.34 -3.98
N HIS A 107 -0.53 -3.87 -5.18
CA HIS A 107 0.65 -3.54 -5.98
C HIS A 107 0.24 -2.54 -7.07
N VAL A 108 0.96 -1.43 -7.15
CA VAL A 108 0.76 -0.38 -8.15
C VAL A 108 2.07 -0.14 -8.88
N ASP A 109 2.02 -0.23 -10.21
CA ASP A 109 3.17 -0.04 -11.10
C ASP A 109 3.37 1.41 -11.57
#